data_AF-A0A8B9KV67-F1
#
_entry.id   AF-A0A8B9KV67-F1
#
_cell.length_a   1.000
_cell.length_b   1.000
_cell.length_c   1.000
_cell.angle_alpha   90.00
_cell.angle_beta   90.00
_cell.angle_gamma   90.00
#
_symmetry.space_group_name_H-M   'P 1'
#
loop_
_entity.id
_entity.type
_entity.pdbx_description
1 polymer ?
#
loop_
_entity_poly.entity_id
_entity_poly.type
_entity_poly.pdbx_seq_one_letter_code
_entity_poly.pdbx_strand_id
1 'polypeptide(L)'
;MFCRNQSSRATVARGSAVEMEVRRGHFRLSVFEDSAQDSEVQKQIEMEVRMREGACRLLAACSQREQALEASKSLLTCNSRILALMSQLQRMKEAQALLRTGRRSSAGCSLEERKPCTGKVAVSDIRIPLMWKDSEYFKNKGELHRWAVFCLLAVGREICDTDLVMVDRTHTDICFEDTLIFADVSPGFELRVELYSCSVDEEFSLSQAPRRLARLSGSLGRSSGKRLRAALESATACGLNGSADRETDGDRAGSPGESPVHEPAQGPKYHLLAHTCLTLSHIQNSFRTHDLTISGTEDSSFWLPLYGSVCCRLVAQPNCMTQQVMSGNLKVQVNNKQYNDAELFLGYIQWYNQFHDFPS
;
A
#
# COMPACT_ATOMS: atom_id res chain seq x y z
N MET A 1 -42.71 12.91 -4.84
CA MET A 1 -42.77 13.61 -3.55
C MET A 1 -41.76 12.96 -2.62
N PHE A 2 -40.66 13.64 -2.29
CA PHE A 2 -39.61 13.13 -1.40
C PHE A 2 -39.86 13.60 0.03
N CYS A 3 -39.91 12.68 1.00
CA CYS A 3 -39.93 12.99 2.43
C CYS A 3 -38.51 13.22 2.95
N ARG A 4 -38.29 14.39 3.56
CA ARG A 4 -37.06 14.81 4.26
C ARG A 4 -36.90 14.08 5.60
N ASN A 5 -35.65 13.83 5.98
CA ASN A 5 -35.16 13.52 7.34
C ASN A 5 -35.70 12.24 8.02
N GLN A 6 -35.09 11.08 7.77
CA GLN A 6 -35.05 10.02 8.80
C GLN A 6 -33.82 10.25 9.68
N SER A 7 -34.05 10.91 10.81
CA SER A 7 -33.21 10.74 11.99
C SER A 7 -33.36 9.30 12.46
N SER A 8 -32.26 8.56 12.56
CA SER A 8 -32.24 7.24 13.21
C SER A 8 -32.56 7.46 14.70
N ARG A 9 -33.84 7.37 15.04
CA ARG A 9 -34.31 7.50 16.42
C ARG A 9 -34.03 6.19 17.15
N ALA A 10 -32.91 6.12 17.85
CA ALA A 10 -32.66 5.05 18.80
C ALA A 10 -33.64 5.18 19.98
N THR A 11 -34.51 4.19 20.15
CA THR A 11 -35.45 4.16 21.26
C THR A 11 -34.74 3.67 22.51
N VAL A 12 -34.47 4.58 23.44
CA VAL A 12 -33.89 4.23 24.75
C VAL A 12 -35.00 3.68 25.64
N ALA A 13 -34.83 2.46 26.14
CA ALA A 13 -35.79 1.84 27.05
C ALA A 13 -35.91 2.62 28.36
N ARG A 14 -37.15 2.80 28.83
CA ARG A 14 -37.46 3.56 30.04
C ARG A 14 -36.88 2.85 31.26
N GLY A 15 -35.99 3.51 32.00
CA GLY A 15 -35.25 2.96 33.14
C GLY A 15 -33.87 2.37 32.80
N SER A 16 -33.43 2.42 31.53
CA SER A 16 -32.10 1.93 31.18
C SER A 16 -30.98 2.84 31.71
N ALA A 17 -29.80 2.26 31.90
CA ALA A 17 -28.59 3.00 32.26
C ALA A 17 -28.32 4.18 31.31
N VAL A 18 -28.64 4.00 30.02
CA VAL A 18 -28.52 5.03 28.97
C VAL A 18 -29.49 6.20 29.21
N GLU A 19 -30.74 5.96 29.62
CA GLU A 19 -31.67 7.06 29.95
C GLU A 19 -31.19 7.85 31.18
N MET A 20 -30.63 7.15 32.18
CA MET A 20 -30.11 7.79 33.39
C MET A 20 -28.86 8.64 33.12
N GLU A 21 -27.99 8.22 32.19
CA GLU A 21 -26.83 9.02 31.77
C GLU A 21 -27.23 10.26 30.97
N VAL A 22 -28.24 10.14 30.09
CA VAL A 22 -28.80 11.28 29.34
C VAL A 22 -29.42 12.31 30.29
N ARG A 23 -30.14 11.88 31.34
CA ARG A 23 -30.70 12.78 32.36
C ARG A 23 -29.66 13.47 33.24
N ARG A 24 -28.48 12.87 33.41
CA ARG A 24 -27.39 13.44 34.21
C ARG A 24 -26.55 14.48 33.46
N GLY A 25 -26.95 14.87 32.25
CA GLY A 25 -26.20 15.84 31.44
C GLY A 25 -24.81 15.36 31.02
N HIS A 26 -24.50 14.08 31.25
CA HIS A 26 -23.22 13.48 30.91
C HIS A 26 -23.28 12.96 29.47
N PHE A 27 -23.47 13.87 28.53
CA PHE A 27 -23.28 13.58 27.11
C PHE A 27 -21.79 13.30 26.89
N ARG A 28 -21.40 12.02 26.90
CA ARG A 28 -20.13 11.64 26.29
C ARG A 28 -20.34 11.68 24.78
N LEU A 29 -20.11 12.85 24.20
CA LEU A 29 -20.04 13.10 22.75
C LEU A 29 -18.96 12.25 22.04
N SER A 30 -18.29 11.33 22.74
CA SER A 30 -17.25 10.46 22.23
C SER A 30 -17.77 9.26 21.42
N VAL A 31 -19.08 9.16 21.16
CA VAL A 31 -19.66 8.09 20.32
C VAL A 31 -19.44 8.36 18.82
N PHE A 32 -19.09 9.58 18.43
CA PHE A 32 -18.88 9.97 17.02
C PHE A 32 -17.67 10.89 16.77
N GLU A 33 -16.77 11.07 17.73
CA GLU A 33 -15.47 11.68 17.42
C GLU A 33 -14.62 10.63 16.70
N ASP A 34 -14.75 10.57 15.37
CA ASP A 34 -13.63 10.17 14.51
C ASP A 34 -12.46 11.05 14.93
N SER A 35 -11.34 10.44 15.33
CA SER A 35 -10.15 11.24 15.64
C SER A 35 -9.74 12.01 14.38
N ALA A 36 -9.08 13.16 14.53
CA ALA A 36 -8.60 13.92 13.38
C ALA A 36 -7.73 13.05 12.43
N GLN A 37 -7.02 12.06 12.98
CA GLN A 37 -6.26 11.08 12.21
C GLN A 37 -7.15 10.07 11.46
N ASP A 38 -8.24 9.59 12.07
CA ASP A 38 -9.20 8.71 11.38
C ASP A 38 -9.85 9.42 10.19
N SER A 39 -10.20 10.70 10.38
CA SER A 39 -10.78 11.53 9.32
C SER A 39 -9.81 11.74 8.15
N GLU A 40 -8.53 11.95 8.43
CA GLU A 40 -7.50 12.09 7.38
C GLU A 40 -7.28 10.78 6.63
N VAL A 41 -7.15 9.64 7.31
CA VAL A 41 -7.02 8.33 6.65
C VAL A 41 -8.26 8.02 5.82
N GLN A 42 -9.46 8.31 6.33
CA GLN A 42 -10.71 8.13 5.58
C GLN A 42 -10.74 8.98 4.30
N LYS A 43 -10.27 10.23 4.37
CA LYS A 43 -10.16 11.12 3.20
C LYS A 43 -9.16 10.61 2.18
N GLN A 44 -8.03 10.05 2.62
CA GLN A 44 -7.05 9.41 1.75
C GLN A 44 -7.65 8.18 1.05
N ILE A 45 -8.39 7.34 1.78
CA ILE A 45 -9.13 6.20 1.18
C ILE A 45 -10.11 6.71 0.11
N GLU A 46 -10.91 7.74 0.39
CA GLU A 46 -11.84 8.30 -0.58
C GLU A 46 -11.16 8.89 -1.82
N MET A 47 -9.96 9.46 -1.65
CA MET A 47 -9.14 9.92 -2.76
C MET A 47 -8.66 8.74 -3.61
N GLU A 48 -8.06 7.70 -3.00
CA GLU A 48 -7.58 6.52 -3.71
C GLU A 48 -8.71 5.74 -4.40
N VAL A 49 -9.89 5.67 -3.81
CA VAL A 49 -11.08 5.09 -4.47
C VAL A 49 -11.47 5.87 -5.72
N ARG A 50 -11.39 7.21 -5.70
CA ARG A 50 -11.64 8.04 -6.89
C ARG A 50 -10.55 7.86 -7.94
N MET A 51 -9.29 7.72 -7.53
CA MET A 51 -8.18 7.41 -8.44
C MET A 51 -8.41 6.05 -9.13
N ARG A 52 -8.79 5.02 -8.36
CA ARG A 52 -9.18 3.70 -8.88
C ARG A 52 -10.30 3.79 -9.92
N GLU A 53 -11.39 4.50 -9.60
CA GLU A 53 -12.50 4.72 -10.54
C GLU A 53 -12.06 5.49 -11.81
N GLY A 54 -11.10 6.40 -11.67
CA GLY A 54 -10.45 7.07 -12.79
C GLY A 54 -9.70 6.08 -13.69
N ALA A 55 -8.84 5.24 -13.10
CA ALA A 55 -8.07 4.22 -13.81
C ALA A 55 -8.98 3.22 -14.54
N CYS A 56 -10.07 2.74 -13.92
CA CYS A 56 -11.04 1.86 -14.59
C CYS A 56 -11.69 2.52 -15.81
N ARG A 57 -12.05 3.80 -15.71
CA ARG A 57 -12.63 4.54 -16.84
C ARG A 57 -11.62 4.77 -17.97
N LEU A 58 -10.37 5.07 -17.60
CA LEU A 58 -9.28 5.23 -18.57
C LEU A 58 -9.02 3.91 -19.28
N LEU A 59 -8.94 2.81 -18.53
CA LEU A 59 -8.76 1.46 -19.07
C LEU A 59 -9.88 1.07 -20.05
N ALA A 60 -11.14 1.38 -19.73
CA ALA A 60 -12.27 1.15 -20.63
C ALA A 60 -12.24 2.01 -21.91
N ALA A 61 -11.47 3.10 -21.91
CA ALA A 61 -11.29 3.99 -23.05
C ALA A 61 -9.99 3.73 -23.83
N CYS A 62 -9.08 2.89 -23.32
CA CYS A 62 -7.82 2.60 -23.96
C CYS A 62 -8.04 1.91 -25.31
N SER A 63 -7.47 2.50 -26.36
CA SER A 63 -7.41 1.88 -27.69
C SER A 63 -6.02 1.31 -27.99
N GLN A 64 -5.00 1.81 -27.30
CA GLN A 64 -3.62 1.35 -27.41
C GLN A 64 -3.24 0.47 -26.22
N ARG A 65 -2.43 -0.55 -26.50
CA ARG A 65 -2.00 -1.52 -25.49
C ARG A 65 -1.18 -0.88 -24.39
N GLU A 66 -0.22 -0.03 -24.74
CA GLU A 66 0.66 0.66 -23.78
C GLU A 66 -0.15 1.49 -22.79
N GLN A 67 -1.17 2.20 -23.27
CA GLN A 67 -2.10 2.94 -22.40
C GLN A 67 -2.87 2.00 -21.46
N ALA A 68 -3.32 0.85 -21.96
CA ALA A 68 -4.03 -0.13 -21.15
C ALA A 68 -3.13 -0.77 -20.08
N LEU A 69 -1.86 -1.01 -20.39
CA LEU A 69 -0.86 -1.52 -19.46
C LEU A 69 -0.63 -0.52 -18.31
N GLU A 70 -0.40 0.76 -18.62
CA GLU A 70 -0.21 1.80 -17.59
C GLU A 70 -1.48 2.01 -16.74
N ALA A 71 -2.65 1.94 -17.37
CA ALA A 71 -3.95 2.02 -16.67
C ALA A 71 -4.16 0.85 -15.71
N SER A 72 -3.81 -0.37 -16.14
CA SER A 72 -3.85 -1.57 -15.31
C SER A 72 -2.84 -1.52 -14.15
N LYS A 73 -1.62 -1.02 -14.38
CA LYS A 73 -0.62 -0.76 -13.34
C LYS A 73 -1.15 0.25 -12.31
N SER A 74 -1.73 1.36 -12.77
CA SER A 74 -2.35 2.36 -11.91
C SER A 74 -3.49 1.77 -11.07
N LEU A 75 -4.33 0.93 -11.69
CA LEU A 75 -5.42 0.23 -11.01
C LEU A 75 -4.90 -0.68 -9.89
N LEU A 76 -3.86 -1.48 -10.17
CA LEU A 76 -3.23 -2.36 -9.19
C LEU A 76 -2.64 -1.57 -8.02
N THR A 77 -1.89 -0.50 -8.31
CA THR A 77 -1.28 0.36 -7.29
C THR A 77 -2.32 1.02 -6.40
N CYS A 78 -3.41 1.54 -6.98
CA CYS A 78 -4.52 2.11 -6.21
C CYS A 78 -5.19 1.06 -5.31
N ASN A 79 -5.38 -0.17 -5.80
CA ASN A 79 -5.94 -1.25 -5.00
C ASN A 79 -5.06 -1.57 -3.78
N SER A 80 -3.75 -1.70 -3.98
CA SER A 80 -2.79 -1.92 -2.89
C SER A 80 -2.83 -0.78 -1.87
N ARG A 81 -2.86 0.48 -2.32
CA ARG A 81 -2.98 1.66 -1.44
C ARG A 81 -4.27 1.65 -0.62
N ILE A 82 -5.41 1.35 -1.24
CA ILE A 82 -6.71 1.25 -0.56
C ILE A 82 -6.64 0.19 0.54
N LEU A 83 -6.13 -1.00 0.23
CA LEU A 83 -6.03 -2.09 1.21
C LEU A 83 -5.12 -1.74 2.39
N ALA A 84 -3.97 -1.11 2.12
CA ALA A 84 -3.05 -0.67 3.17
C ALA A 84 -3.65 0.39 4.10
N LEU A 85 -4.32 1.41 3.52
CA LEU A 85 -4.99 2.46 4.28
C LEU A 85 -6.17 1.91 5.09
N MET A 86 -6.96 0.99 4.52
CA MET A 86 -8.07 0.34 5.22
C MET A 86 -7.58 -0.52 6.38
N SER A 87 -6.52 -1.30 6.19
CA SER A 87 -5.88 -2.07 7.26
C SER A 87 -5.39 -1.17 8.39
N GLN A 88 -4.81 -0.02 8.08
CA GLN A 88 -4.40 0.94 9.10
C GLN A 88 -5.61 1.53 9.85
N LEU A 89 -6.65 1.96 9.12
CA LEU A 89 -7.86 2.51 9.73
C LEU A 89 -8.52 1.49 10.67
N GLN A 90 -8.54 0.22 10.28
CA GLN A 90 -9.05 -0.86 11.11
C GLN A 90 -8.23 -1.01 12.40
N ARG A 91 -6.89 -1.05 12.31
CA ARG A 91 -6.00 -1.12 13.49
C ARG A 91 -6.19 0.07 14.44
N MET A 92 -6.38 1.27 13.90
CA MET A 92 -6.65 2.48 14.70
C MET A 92 -7.97 2.36 15.47
N LYS A 93 -9.03 1.89 14.81
CA LYS A 93 -10.35 1.68 15.43
C LYS A 93 -10.31 0.60 16.51
N GLU A 94 -9.59 -0.50 16.27
CA GLU A 94 -9.39 -1.56 17.26
C GLU A 94 -8.65 -1.06 18.49
N ALA A 95 -7.57 -0.28 18.31
CA ALA A 95 -6.82 0.33 19.41
C ALA A 95 -7.69 1.27 20.26
N GLN A 96 -8.52 2.10 19.62
CA GLN A 96 -9.47 2.97 20.32
C GLN A 96 -10.54 2.18 21.08
N ALA A 97 -11.05 1.08 20.50
CA ALA A 97 -12.03 0.21 21.16
C ALA A 97 -11.45 -0.47 22.41
N LEU A 98 -10.19 -0.91 22.35
CA LEU A 98 -9.47 -1.48 23.50
C LEU A 98 -9.29 -0.45 24.62
N LEU A 99 -8.87 0.78 24.29
CA LEU A 99 -8.74 1.88 25.26
C LEU A 99 -10.08 2.24 25.92
N ARG A 100 -11.19 2.13 25.17
CA ARG A 100 -12.55 2.36 25.70
C ARG A 100 -13.01 1.25 26.65
N THR A 101 -12.52 0.03 26.48
CA THR A 101 -12.90 -1.16 27.28
C THR A 101 -12.03 -1.29 28.55
N GLY A 102 -10.79 -0.81 28.53
CA GLY A 102 -9.82 -0.87 29.65
C GLY A 102 -9.96 0.20 30.75
N ARG A 103 -11.17 0.68 31.08
CA ARG A 103 -11.36 1.65 32.17
C ARG A 103 -11.38 0.98 33.55
N ARG A 104 -10.19 0.74 34.12
CA ARG A 104 -9.84 0.83 35.56
C ARG A 104 -8.45 0.24 35.79
N SER A 105 -7.41 1.03 35.58
CA SER A 105 -6.10 0.84 36.20
C SER A 105 -5.37 2.17 36.19
N SER A 106 -5.59 2.97 37.22
CA SER A 106 -4.70 4.09 37.56
C SER A 106 -3.51 3.52 38.32
N ALA A 107 -2.50 3.07 37.59
CA ALA A 107 -1.16 2.88 38.12
C ALA A 107 -0.26 3.78 37.29
N GLY A 108 0.19 4.88 37.91
CA GLY A 108 1.08 5.84 37.29
C GLY A 108 2.39 5.18 36.90
N CYS A 109 2.77 5.34 35.64
CA CYS A 109 4.15 5.49 35.21
C CYS A 109 4.13 6.02 33.78
N SER A 110 4.00 7.34 33.58
CA SER A 110 4.37 7.95 32.30
C SER A 110 5.90 8.07 32.26
N LEU A 111 6.59 6.92 32.23
CA LEU A 111 7.79 6.91 31.43
C LEU A 111 7.24 7.06 30.00
N GLU A 112 7.31 8.27 29.44
CA GLU A 112 7.18 8.44 28.00
C GLU A 112 8.08 7.36 27.39
N GLU A 113 7.47 6.28 26.89
CA GLU A 113 8.18 5.16 26.29
C GLU A 113 8.91 5.77 25.11
N ARG A 114 10.20 6.01 25.30
CA ARG A 114 10.98 6.90 24.46
C ARG A 114 11.04 6.26 23.08
N LYS A 115 10.20 6.77 22.17
CA LYS A 115 10.07 6.20 20.84
C LYS A 115 11.39 6.37 20.09
N PRO A 116 11.86 5.34 19.37
CA PRO A 116 13.03 5.47 18.52
C PRO A 116 12.86 6.62 17.53
N CYS A 117 13.96 7.26 17.13
CA CYS A 117 13.92 8.29 16.10
C CYS A 117 13.42 7.67 14.78
N THR A 118 12.48 8.35 14.12
CA THR A 118 12.10 8.04 12.74
C THR A 118 13.14 8.60 11.77
N GLY A 119 13.06 8.19 10.52
CA GLY A 119 13.93 8.70 9.46
C GLY A 119 13.32 8.50 8.08
N LYS A 120 14.17 8.69 7.07
CA LYS A 120 13.86 8.39 5.68
C LYS A 120 14.55 7.10 5.27
N VAL A 121 13.89 6.31 4.44
CA VAL A 121 14.49 5.13 3.78
C VAL A 121 14.39 5.36 2.28
N ALA A 122 15.49 5.19 1.56
CA ALA A 122 15.53 5.33 0.11
C ALA A 122 16.07 4.08 -0.57
N VAL A 123 15.45 3.73 -1.70
CA VAL A 123 15.80 2.59 -2.54
C VAL A 123 16.09 3.12 -3.93
N SER A 124 17.18 2.67 -4.53
CA SER A 124 17.61 3.07 -5.87
C SER A 124 18.34 1.93 -6.57
N ASP A 125 18.59 2.12 -7.88
CA ASP A 125 19.37 1.19 -8.71
C ASP A 125 18.81 -0.24 -8.67
N ILE A 126 17.49 -0.41 -8.74
CA ILE A 126 16.88 -1.75 -8.67
C ILE A 126 17.18 -2.50 -9.97
N ARG A 127 17.89 -3.63 -9.86
CA ARG A 127 18.26 -4.51 -10.96
C ARG A 127 17.93 -5.96 -10.64
N ILE A 128 17.20 -6.64 -11.52
CA ILE A 128 16.81 -8.05 -11.36
C ILE A 128 17.39 -8.85 -12.52
N PRO A 129 18.46 -9.64 -12.30
CA PRO A 129 19.06 -10.45 -13.35
C PRO A 129 18.13 -11.53 -13.87
N LEU A 130 18.19 -11.78 -15.17
CA LEU A 130 17.43 -12.78 -15.91
C LEU A 130 18.32 -13.99 -16.24
N MET A 131 17.70 -15.16 -16.41
CA MET A 131 18.36 -16.43 -16.71
C MET A 131 17.70 -17.15 -17.88
N TRP A 132 17.80 -16.56 -19.07
CA TRP A 132 17.30 -17.17 -20.30
C TRP A 132 18.00 -18.49 -20.61
N LYS A 133 17.24 -19.51 -21.01
CA LYS A 133 17.82 -20.78 -21.49
C LYS A 133 18.29 -20.62 -22.94
N ASP A 134 19.38 -21.29 -23.32
CA ASP A 134 19.86 -21.30 -24.71
C ASP A 134 18.75 -21.70 -25.71
N SER A 135 17.90 -22.65 -25.33
CA SER A 135 16.75 -23.07 -26.14
C SER A 135 15.76 -21.96 -26.43
N GLU A 136 15.57 -21.02 -25.50
CA GLU A 136 14.67 -19.87 -25.64
C GLU A 136 15.30 -18.78 -26.51
N TYR A 137 16.62 -18.63 -26.43
CA TYR A 137 17.38 -17.68 -27.24
C TYR A 137 17.45 -18.11 -28.72
N PHE A 138 17.73 -19.39 -29.00
CA PHE A 138 18.03 -19.86 -30.37
C PHE A 138 16.82 -20.35 -31.17
N LYS A 139 15.72 -20.81 -30.54
CA LYS A 139 14.61 -21.47 -31.26
C LYS A 139 13.55 -20.51 -31.82
N ASN A 140 13.44 -19.30 -31.28
CA ASN A 140 12.30 -18.40 -31.58
C ASN A 140 12.68 -17.22 -32.50
N LYS A 141 13.43 -17.45 -33.59
CA LYS A 141 14.00 -16.39 -34.47
C LYS A 141 13.03 -15.36 -35.10
N GLY A 142 11.72 -15.40 -34.82
CA GLY A 142 10.74 -14.47 -35.39
C GLY A 142 9.72 -13.86 -34.41
N GLU A 143 9.52 -14.42 -33.22
CA GLU A 143 8.47 -13.97 -32.29
C GLU A 143 9.10 -13.48 -31.00
N LEU A 144 9.28 -12.16 -30.86
CA LEU A 144 9.80 -11.54 -29.64
C LEU A 144 8.68 -11.43 -28.62
N HIS A 145 8.50 -12.49 -27.82
CA HIS A 145 7.60 -12.42 -26.70
C HIS A 145 8.04 -11.29 -25.75
N ARG A 146 7.09 -10.47 -25.32
CA ARG A 146 7.34 -9.29 -24.50
C ARG A 146 6.51 -9.31 -23.24
N TRP A 147 7.12 -8.87 -22.16
CA TRP A 147 6.47 -8.72 -20.86
C TRP A 147 6.54 -7.29 -20.41
N ALA A 148 5.43 -6.77 -19.89
CA ALA A 148 5.43 -5.52 -19.15
C ALA A 148 5.68 -5.84 -17.67
N VAL A 149 6.65 -5.18 -17.07
CA VAL A 149 7.02 -5.38 -15.66
C VAL A 149 7.14 -4.07 -14.91
N PHE A 150 6.83 -4.10 -13.62
CA PHE A 150 7.09 -3.00 -12.69
C PHE A 150 7.20 -3.56 -11.27
N CYS A 151 7.80 -2.79 -10.36
CA CYS A 151 7.87 -3.12 -8.95
C CYS A 151 6.87 -2.28 -8.14
N LEU A 152 6.18 -2.91 -7.19
CA LEU A 152 5.48 -2.26 -6.11
C LEU A 152 6.36 -2.31 -4.85
N LEU A 153 6.62 -1.15 -4.23
CA LEU A 153 7.40 -1.03 -3.02
C LEU A 153 6.52 -0.52 -1.89
N ALA A 154 6.54 -1.20 -0.75
CA ALA A 154 5.70 -0.87 0.39
C ALA A 154 6.50 -0.77 1.69
N VAL A 155 6.31 0.32 2.42
CA VAL A 155 6.78 0.50 3.81
C VAL A 155 5.59 0.92 4.67
N GLY A 156 5.13 0.01 5.52
CA GLY A 156 3.94 0.25 6.35
C GLY A 156 2.69 0.51 5.51
N ARG A 157 2.24 1.77 5.44
CA ARG A 157 1.08 2.20 4.63
C ARG A 157 1.46 2.84 3.31
N GLU A 158 2.72 3.27 3.18
CA GLU A 158 3.18 4.00 2.01
C GLU A 158 3.52 2.99 0.93
N ILE A 159 2.94 3.20 -0.25
CA ILE A 159 3.10 2.32 -1.41
C ILE A 159 3.48 3.17 -2.61
N CYS A 160 4.63 2.86 -3.19
CA CYS A 160 5.16 3.45 -4.40
C CYS A 160 5.31 2.37 -5.48
N ASP A 161 5.27 2.78 -6.73
CA ASP A 161 5.52 1.92 -7.88
C ASP A 161 6.68 2.50 -8.70
N THR A 162 7.43 1.63 -9.38
CA THR A 162 8.46 2.03 -10.36
C THR A 162 7.84 2.31 -11.72
N ASP A 163 8.62 2.84 -12.64
CA ASP A 163 8.23 2.88 -14.04
C ASP A 163 7.98 1.47 -14.63
N LEU A 164 7.15 1.44 -15.67
CA LEU A 164 6.83 0.24 -16.43
C LEU A 164 7.91 -0.02 -17.47
N VAL A 165 8.48 -1.23 -17.44
CA VAL A 165 9.56 -1.65 -18.34
C VAL A 165 9.06 -2.78 -19.24
N MET A 166 9.40 -2.72 -20.53
CA MET A 166 9.14 -3.78 -21.49
C MET A 166 10.36 -4.68 -21.59
N VAL A 167 10.18 -5.96 -21.26
CA VAL A 167 11.25 -6.95 -21.20
C VAL A 167 11.05 -7.97 -22.31
N ASP A 168 12.14 -8.32 -22.98
CA ASP A 168 12.22 -9.43 -23.92
C ASP A 168 13.54 -10.18 -23.74
N ARG A 169 13.76 -11.21 -24.55
CA ARG A 169 14.97 -12.04 -24.51
C ARG A 169 16.30 -11.32 -24.75
N THR A 170 16.27 -10.06 -25.20
CA THR A 170 17.49 -9.28 -25.40
C THR A 170 18.01 -8.68 -24.09
N HIS A 171 17.18 -8.66 -23.05
CA HIS A 171 17.51 -8.11 -21.74
C HIS A 171 18.25 -9.16 -20.89
N THR A 172 19.37 -8.78 -20.30
CA THR A 172 20.06 -9.59 -19.27
C THR A 172 19.54 -9.30 -17.88
N ASP A 173 19.01 -8.10 -17.66
CA ASP A 173 18.53 -7.62 -16.38
C ASP A 173 17.31 -6.72 -16.59
N ILE A 174 16.36 -6.77 -15.65
CA ILE A 174 15.30 -5.76 -15.50
C ILE A 174 15.88 -4.63 -14.66
N CYS A 175 15.91 -3.40 -15.18
CA CYS A 175 16.45 -2.25 -14.48
C CYS A 175 15.37 -1.18 -14.27
N PHE A 176 15.30 -0.62 -13.07
CA PHE A 176 14.45 0.53 -12.74
C PHE A 176 15.35 1.69 -12.31
N GLU A 177 15.21 2.85 -12.97
CA GLU A 177 16.00 4.06 -12.69
C GLU A 177 15.44 4.87 -11.50
N ASP A 178 14.27 4.50 -11.02
CA ASP A 178 13.57 5.17 -9.92
C ASP A 178 14.40 5.22 -8.63
N THR A 179 14.37 6.38 -7.97
CA THR A 179 14.78 6.52 -6.57
C THR A 179 13.55 6.79 -5.72
N LEU A 180 13.15 5.80 -4.93
CA LEU A 180 11.94 5.84 -4.13
C LEU A 180 12.29 6.14 -2.67
N ILE A 181 11.66 7.16 -2.09
CA ILE A 181 11.94 7.66 -0.74
C ILE A 181 10.68 7.55 0.12
N PHE A 182 10.80 6.85 1.24
CA PHE A 182 9.78 6.71 2.27
C PHE A 182 10.15 7.59 3.46
N ALA A 183 9.19 8.37 3.96
CA ALA A 183 9.40 9.31 5.06
C ALA A 183 8.81 8.79 6.37
N ASP A 184 9.25 9.37 7.49
CA ASP A 184 8.75 9.05 8.84
C ASP A 184 8.74 7.55 9.17
N VAL A 185 9.76 6.84 8.69
CA VAL A 185 9.93 5.41 8.82
C VAL A 185 10.57 5.08 10.18
N SER A 186 9.98 4.12 10.90
CA SER A 186 10.50 3.59 12.15
C SER A 186 11.72 2.68 11.91
N PRO A 187 12.70 2.57 12.84
CA PRO A 187 13.83 1.64 12.70
C PRO A 187 13.44 0.16 12.53
N GLY A 188 12.24 -0.22 12.99
CA GLY A 188 11.69 -1.57 12.81
C GLY A 188 10.94 -1.77 11.48
N PHE A 189 11.32 -1.05 10.42
CA PHE A 189 10.62 -1.13 9.14
C PHE A 189 10.87 -2.44 8.41
N GLU A 190 9.90 -2.80 7.59
CA GLU A 190 10.00 -3.81 6.56
C GLU A 190 9.61 -3.17 5.24
N LEU A 191 10.59 -3.06 4.34
CA LEU A 191 10.41 -2.65 2.96
C LEU A 191 10.12 -3.90 2.13
N ARG A 192 8.89 -4.00 1.64
CA ARG A 192 8.50 -5.07 0.71
C ARG A 192 8.74 -4.60 -0.71
N VAL A 193 9.39 -5.41 -1.53
CA VAL A 193 9.55 -5.19 -2.97
C VAL A 193 8.85 -6.34 -3.69
N GLU A 194 7.88 -6.04 -4.54
CA GLU A 194 7.06 -6.99 -5.29
C GLU A 194 7.20 -6.72 -6.78
N LEU A 195 7.72 -7.69 -7.53
CA LEU A 195 7.82 -7.62 -8.99
C LEU A 195 6.55 -8.17 -9.61
N TYR A 196 5.87 -7.34 -10.40
CA TYR A 196 4.70 -7.71 -11.17
C TYR A 196 5.04 -7.85 -12.66
N SER A 197 4.35 -8.77 -13.33
CA SER A 197 4.56 -9.06 -14.75
C SER A 197 3.24 -9.32 -15.47
N CYS A 198 3.19 -8.95 -16.74
CA CYS A 198 2.07 -9.17 -17.64
C CYS A 198 2.60 -9.54 -19.03
N SER A 199 2.09 -10.62 -19.62
CA SER A 199 2.39 -10.97 -21.01
C SER A 199 1.73 -9.98 -21.97
N VAL A 200 2.47 -9.54 -22.97
CA VAL A 200 1.96 -8.66 -24.02
C VAL A 200 1.53 -9.46 -25.26
N ASP A 201 1.80 -10.76 -25.33
CA ASP A 201 1.47 -11.57 -26.51
C ASP A 201 0.08 -12.20 -26.47
N GLU A 202 -0.67 -12.05 -25.37
CA GLU A 202 -2.10 -12.38 -25.39
C GLU A 202 -2.80 -11.47 -26.41
N GLU A 203 -3.35 -12.11 -27.45
CA GLU A 203 -4.21 -11.52 -28.46
C GLU A 203 -5.26 -10.69 -27.72
N PHE A 204 -5.11 -9.36 -27.78
CA PHE A 204 -6.08 -8.42 -27.25
C PHE A 204 -7.34 -8.57 -28.09
N SER A 205 -8.15 -9.56 -27.72
CA SER A 205 -9.41 -9.90 -28.36
C SER A 205 -10.35 -8.75 -28.07
N LEU A 206 -10.31 -7.74 -28.94
CA LEU A 206 -11.25 -6.62 -29.01
C LEU A 206 -12.65 -7.09 -29.46
N SER A 207 -13.13 -8.22 -28.95
CA SER A 207 -14.50 -8.67 -29.18
C SER A 207 -15.49 -7.95 -28.28
N GLN A 208 -15.40 -6.63 -28.14
CA GLN A 208 -16.52 -5.78 -27.72
C GLN A 208 -16.43 -4.44 -28.44
N ALA A 209 -17.34 -4.24 -29.40
CA ALA A 209 -17.53 -2.97 -30.09
C ALA A 209 -17.74 -1.81 -29.09
N PRO A 210 -17.30 -0.58 -29.41
CA PRO A 210 -17.44 0.56 -28.50
C PRO A 210 -18.93 0.84 -28.28
N ARG A 211 -19.45 0.46 -27.12
CA ARG A 211 -20.83 0.80 -26.74
C ARG A 211 -20.87 2.29 -26.44
N ARG A 212 -21.66 2.99 -27.27
CA ARG A 212 -21.90 4.43 -27.25
C ARG A 212 -21.96 4.98 -25.82
N LEU A 213 -21.13 5.99 -25.57
CA LEU A 213 -21.17 6.81 -24.36
C LEU A 213 -22.56 7.41 -24.18
N ALA A 214 -23.35 6.85 -23.27
CA ALA A 214 -24.54 7.52 -22.77
C ALA A 214 -24.10 8.61 -21.77
N ARG A 215 -24.40 9.87 -22.09
CA ARG A 215 -24.17 11.04 -21.22
C ARG A 215 -24.84 10.81 -19.86
N LEU A 216 -24.05 10.66 -18.80
CA LEU A 216 -24.58 10.64 -17.44
C LEU A 216 -24.60 12.06 -16.87
N SER A 217 -25.79 12.63 -16.91
CA SER A 217 -26.22 13.76 -16.08
C SER A 217 -25.88 13.47 -14.61
N GLY A 218 -25.14 14.37 -13.98
CA GLY A 218 -24.74 14.26 -12.59
C GLY A 218 -25.93 14.21 -11.63
N SER A 219 -25.90 13.24 -10.71
CA SER A 219 -26.54 13.41 -9.41
C SER A 219 -25.50 13.15 -8.32
N LEU A 220 -25.12 14.25 -7.66
CA LEU A 220 -24.34 14.25 -6.42
C LEU A 220 -25.26 13.79 -5.28
N GLY A 221 -25.25 12.48 -5.01
CA GLY A 221 -25.96 11.87 -3.88
C GLY A 221 -24.97 11.23 -2.90
N ARG A 222 -24.99 11.68 -1.64
CA ARG A 222 -24.13 11.25 -0.53
C ARG A 222 -24.23 9.73 -0.31
N SER A 223 -23.25 8.96 -0.78
CA SER A 223 -23.19 7.50 -0.57
C SER A 223 -21.75 6.96 -0.47
N SER A 224 -20.87 7.60 0.33
CA SER A 224 -19.48 7.14 0.52
C SER A 224 -19.37 5.68 0.98
N GLY A 225 -20.31 5.18 1.80
CA GLY A 225 -20.23 3.83 2.37
C GLY A 225 -20.45 2.67 1.37
N LYS A 226 -21.31 2.84 0.37
CA LYS A 226 -21.61 1.77 -0.61
C LYS A 226 -20.50 1.62 -1.65
N ARG A 227 -19.87 2.73 -2.05
CA ARG A 227 -18.75 2.74 -3.00
C ARG A 227 -17.48 2.13 -2.40
N LEU A 228 -17.22 2.35 -1.12
CA LEU A 228 -16.08 1.74 -0.42
C LEU A 228 -16.21 0.22 -0.31
N ARG A 229 -17.42 -0.31 -0.08
CA ARG A 229 -17.64 -1.76 -0.03
C ARG A 229 -17.39 -2.40 -1.39
N ALA A 230 -17.97 -1.86 -2.47
CA ALA A 230 -17.73 -2.37 -3.83
C ALA A 230 -16.26 -2.22 -4.26
N ALA A 231 -15.60 -1.15 -3.83
CA ALA A 231 -14.17 -0.94 -4.01
C ALA A 231 -13.32 -2.04 -3.37
N LEU A 232 -13.65 -2.39 -2.11
CA LEU A 232 -12.95 -3.42 -1.37
C LEU A 232 -13.16 -4.80 -2.01
N GLU A 233 -14.41 -5.16 -2.31
CA GLU A 233 -14.76 -6.43 -2.95
C GLU A 233 -14.03 -6.57 -4.30
N SER A 234 -13.96 -5.48 -5.09
CA SER A 234 -13.20 -5.44 -6.34
C SER A 234 -11.68 -5.52 -6.13
N ALA A 235 -11.13 -4.83 -5.12
CA ALA A 235 -9.70 -4.87 -4.82
C ALA A 235 -9.25 -6.27 -4.36
N THR A 236 -10.10 -6.98 -3.60
CA THR A 236 -9.84 -8.35 -3.17
C THR A 236 -10.03 -9.38 -4.28
N ALA A 237 -11.00 -9.17 -5.18
CA ALA A 237 -11.27 -10.08 -6.30
C ALA A 237 -10.15 -10.08 -7.36
N CYS A 238 -9.38 -9.00 -7.45
CA CYS A 238 -8.23 -8.91 -8.35
C CYS A 238 -6.92 -9.48 -7.75
N GLY A 239 -6.94 -10.01 -6.52
CA GLY A 239 -5.71 -10.34 -5.78
C GLY A 239 -5.56 -11.77 -5.25
N LEU A 240 -6.55 -12.65 -5.35
CA LEU A 240 -6.47 -14.00 -4.76
C LEU A 240 -7.16 -15.05 -5.64
N ASN A 241 -6.38 -15.80 -6.42
CA ASN A 241 -6.83 -17.08 -6.98
C ASN A 241 -6.41 -18.20 -6.02
N GLY A 242 -7.27 -18.45 -5.03
CA GLY A 242 -7.27 -19.68 -4.24
C GLY A 242 -8.59 -20.41 -4.49
N SER A 243 -8.50 -21.56 -5.14
CA SER A 243 -9.57 -22.52 -5.45
C SER A 243 -10.69 -22.60 -4.40
N ALA A 244 -11.93 -22.46 -4.83
CA ALA A 244 -13.09 -22.98 -4.11
C ALA A 244 -14.15 -23.45 -5.10
N ASP A 245 -14.11 -24.75 -5.40
CA ASP A 245 -15.33 -25.51 -5.73
C ASP A 245 -16.31 -25.33 -4.58
N ARG A 246 -17.54 -24.92 -4.90
CA ARG A 246 -18.72 -25.25 -4.10
C ARG A 246 -19.97 -25.06 -4.95
N GLU A 247 -20.48 -26.18 -5.43
CA GLU A 247 -21.86 -26.36 -5.84
C GLU A 247 -22.78 -26.09 -4.64
N THR A 248 -23.86 -25.34 -4.85
CA THR A 248 -25.15 -25.63 -4.19
C THR A 248 -26.30 -25.02 -4.98
N ASP A 249 -27.18 -25.91 -5.44
CA ASP A 249 -28.54 -25.67 -5.94
C ASP A 249 -29.40 -24.92 -4.91
N GLY A 250 -30.36 -24.13 -5.39
CA GLY A 250 -31.46 -23.61 -4.56
C GLY A 250 -32.24 -22.42 -5.15
N ASP A 251 -33.44 -22.71 -5.64
CA ASP A 251 -34.40 -21.85 -6.35
C ASP A 251 -34.98 -20.60 -5.61
N ARG A 252 -35.36 -19.61 -6.45
CA ARG A 252 -36.49 -18.63 -6.38
C ARG A 252 -36.56 -17.55 -5.27
N ALA A 253 -36.45 -16.28 -5.67
CA ALA A 253 -37.60 -15.41 -6.03
C ALA A 253 -37.31 -13.88 -5.90
N GLY A 254 -37.26 -13.20 -7.06
CA GLY A 254 -37.80 -11.86 -7.35
C GLY A 254 -37.54 -10.67 -6.41
N SER A 255 -36.66 -9.75 -6.83
CA SER A 255 -36.80 -8.30 -6.60
C SER A 255 -36.19 -7.51 -7.77
N PRO A 256 -36.79 -6.38 -8.20
CA PRO A 256 -36.43 -5.74 -9.46
C PRO A 256 -35.40 -4.62 -9.29
N GLY A 257 -34.45 -4.56 -10.22
CA GLY A 257 -33.64 -3.36 -10.49
C GLY A 257 -32.22 -3.39 -9.97
N GLU A 258 -31.46 -4.45 -10.25
CA GLU A 258 -30.00 -4.37 -10.19
C GLU A 258 -29.50 -3.47 -11.33
N SER A 259 -28.94 -2.33 -10.94
CA SER A 259 -28.09 -1.51 -11.79
C SER A 259 -27.01 -2.42 -12.38
N PRO A 260 -26.67 -2.35 -13.68
CA PRO A 260 -25.69 -3.24 -14.27
C PRO A 260 -24.40 -3.10 -13.46
N VAL A 261 -24.04 -4.18 -12.78
CA VAL A 261 -22.68 -4.38 -12.27
C VAL A 261 -21.82 -4.24 -13.52
N HIS A 262 -21.09 -3.13 -13.61
CA HIS A 262 -20.11 -2.95 -14.67
C HIS A 262 -19.19 -4.16 -14.59
N GLU A 263 -19.21 -5.03 -15.61
CA GLU A 263 -18.15 -6.02 -15.79
C GLU A 263 -16.82 -5.27 -15.63
N PRO A 264 -15.88 -5.77 -14.80
CA PRO A 264 -14.59 -5.13 -14.67
C PRO A 264 -13.99 -5.04 -16.06
N ALA A 265 -13.72 -3.81 -16.51
CA ALA A 265 -13.12 -3.55 -17.81
C ALA A 265 -11.89 -4.45 -17.95
N GLN A 266 -11.95 -5.43 -18.85
CA GLN A 266 -10.91 -6.44 -19.00
C GLN A 266 -9.69 -5.80 -19.66
N GLY A 267 -8.80 -5.29 -18.81
CA GLY A 267 -7.47 -4.83 -19.20
C GLY A 267 -6.41 -5.91 -19.05
N PRO A 268 -5.17 -5.62 -19.46
CA PRO A 268 -4.01 -6.45 -19.15
C PRO A 268 -3.95 -6.78 -17.66
N LYS A 269 -3.67 -8.04 -17.33
CA LYS A 269 -3.61 -8.52 -15.94
C LYS A 269 -2.16 -8.68 -15.51
N TYR A 270 -1.80 -7.98 -14.44
CA TYR A 270 -0.52 -8.13 -13.79
C TYR A 270 -0.60 -9.20 -12.71
N HIS A 271 0.43 -10.03 -12.65
CA HIS A 271 0.57 -11.10 -11.69
C HIS A 271 1.87 -10.92 -10.91
N LEU A 272 1.83 -11.22 -9.60
CA LEU A 272 3.01 -11.22 -8.76
C LEU A 272 3.95 -12.33 -9.23
N LEU A 273 5.13 -11.93 -9.67
CA LEU A 273 6.15 -12.86 -10.17
C LEU A 273 7.15 -13.24 -9.08
N ALA A 274 7.60 -12.25 -8.29
CA ALA A 274 8.55 -12.47 -7.22
C ALA A 274 8.48 -11.36 -6.17
N HIS A 275 9.00 -11.61 -4.97
CA HIS A 275 9.06 -10.59 -3.92
C HIS A 275 10.26 -10.78 -2.99
N THR A 276 10.62 -9.72 -2.26
CA THR A 276 11.58 -9.77 -1.14
C THR A 276 11.19 -8.76 -0.05
N CYS A 277 11.74 -8.95 1.15
CA CYS A 277 11.55 -8.05 2.29
C CYS A 277 12.91 -7.58 2.80
N LEU A 278 13.17 -6.28 2.71
CA LEU A 278 14.37 -5.63 3.20
C LEU A 278 14.07 -4.89 4.51
N THR A 279 15.07 -4.75 5.35
CA THR A 279 14.94 -4.25 6.73
C THR A 279 16.15 -3.41 7.09
N LEU A 280 16.20 -2.89 8.31
CA LEU A 280 17.35 -2.12 8.80
C LEU A 280 18.69 -2.85 8.63
N SER A 281 18.75 -4.18 8.78
CA SER A 281 19.98 -4.97 8.62
C SER A 281 20.53 -5.00 7.19
N HIS A 282 19.72 -4.58 6.21
CA HIS A 282 20.06 -4.56 4.81
C HIS A 282 20.61 -3.19 4.35
N ILE A 283 20.56 -2.17 5.19
CA ILE A 283 21.06 -0.82 4.86
C ILE A 283 22.57 -0.82 4.78
N GLN A 284 23.11 -0.41 3.64
CA GLN A 284 24.54 -0.16 3.43
C GLN A 284 24.73 0.93 2.36
N ASN A 285 25.84 1.67 2.43
CA ASN A 285 26.18 2.69 1.43
C ASN A 285 26.78 2.07 0.15
N SER A 286 26.29 0.91 -0.28
CA SER A 286 26.79 0.19 -1.45
C SER A 286 25.67 -0.62 -2.10
N PHE A 287 25.87 -0.96 -3.37
CA PHE A 287 24.99 -1.87 -4.10
C PHE A 287 25.09 -3.27 -3.48
N ARG A 288 23.94 -3.92 -3.25
CA ARG A 288 23.86 -5.26 -2.65
C ARG A 288 22.86 -6.13 -3.38
N THR A 289 23.13 -7.44 -3.35
CA THR A 289 22.26 -8.49 -3.84
C THR A 289 21.44 -9.07 -2.68
N HIS A 290 20.16 -9.28 -2.93
CA HIS A 290 19.18 -9.82 -2.01
C HIS A 290 18.41 -10.95 -2.69
N ASP A 291 18.06 -11.99 -1.95
CA ASP A 291 17.31 -13.11 -2.50
C ASP A 291 15.86 -12.70 -2.79
N LEU A 292 15.33 -13.22 -3.90
CA LEU A 292 13.93 -13.12 -4.29
C LEU A 292 13.22 -14.44 -4.05
N THR A 293 12.03 -14.37 -3.46
CA THR A 293 11.09 -15.49 -3.45
C THR A 293 10.25 -15.41 -4.71
N ILE A 294 10.35 -16.42 -5.57
CA ILE A 294 9.62 -16.50 -6.83
C ILE A 294 8.24 -17.14 -6.59
N SER A 295 7.18 -16.50 -7.09
CA SER A 295 5.79 -16.94 -6.93
C SER A 295 5.17 -17.52 -8.20
N GLY A 296 5.74 -17.23 -9.38
CA GLY A 296 5.28 -17.76 -10.67
C GLY A 296 5.82 -19.16 -10.99
N THR A 297 5.26 -19.79 -12.03
CA THR A 297 5.74 -21.05 -12.62
C THR A 297 6.05 -20.88 -14.10
N GLU A 298 6.91 -21.74 -14.68
CA GLU A 298 7.26 -21.69 -16.11
C GLU A 298 6.05 -21.82 -17.05
N ASP A 299 4.96 -22.44 -16.59
CA ASP A 299 3.72 -22.62 -17.36
C ASP A 299 2.84 -21.36 -17.42
N SER A 300 3.19 -20.32 -16.65
CA SER A 300 2.40 -19.09 -16.56
C SER A 300 2.72 -18.12 -17.70
N SER A 301 1.71 -17.49 -18.33
CA SER A 301 1.94 -16.54 -19.43
C SER A 301 2.79 -15.33 -19.02
N PHE A 302 2.70 -14.92 -17.74
CA PHE A 302 3.46 -13.82 -17.15
C PHE A 302 4.87 -14.22 -16.68
N TRP A 303 5.29 -15.47 -16.85
CA TRP A 303 6.58 -15.95 -16.38
C TRP A 303 7.76 -15.28 -17.08
N LEU A 304 8.73 -14.84 -16.29
CA LEU A 304 10.07 -14.46 -16.75
C LEU A 304 11.11 -15.30 -16.00
N PRO A 305 12.18 -15.76 -16.68
CA PRO A 305 13.20 -16.56 -16.02
C PRO A 305 14.09 -15.65 -15.17
N LEU A 306 13.76 -15.50 -13.89
CA LEU A 306 14.56 -14.71 -12.95
C LEU A 306 15.74 -15.53 -12.44
N TYR A 307 16.88 -14.86 -12.20
CA TYR A 307 18.02 -15.50 -11.53
C TYR A 307 17.71 -15.90 -10.07
N GLY A 308 16.73 -15.25 -9.44
CA GLY A 308 16.36 -15.48 -8.04
C GLY A 308 16.94 -14.44 -7.07
N SER A 309 17.46 -13.32 -7.58
CA SER A 309 17.97 -12.23 -6.77
C SER A 309 17.58 -10.86 -7.31
N VAL A 310 17.45 -9.88 -6.44
CA VAL A 310 17.36 -8.45 -6.77
C VAL A 310 18.60 -7.75 -6.23
N CYS A 311 19.12 -6.81 -7.01
CA CYS A 311 20.19 -5.94 -6.58
C CYS A 311 19.67 -4.51 -6.45
N CYS A 312 20.04 -3.82 -5.39
CA CYS A 312 19.65 -2.43 -5.18
C CYS A 312 20.60 -1.72 -4.20
N ARG A 313 20.51 -0.39 -4.12
CA ARG A 313 21.08 0.39 -3.03
C ARG A 313 19.96 0.79 -2.07
N LEU A 314 20.08 0.34 -0.82
CA LEU A 314 19.16 0.66 0.28
C LEU A 314 19.88 1.52 1.32
N VAL A 315 19.41 2.75 1.52
CA VAL A 315 19.98 3.70 2.49
C VAL A 315 18.91 4.20 3.43
N ALA A 316 19.31 4.59 4.64
CA ALA A 316 18.42 5.30 5.56
C ALA A 316 19.11 6.51 6.17
N GLN A 317 18.33 7.55 6.41
CA GLN A 317 18.74 8.77 7.09
C GLN A 317 17.82 9.01 8.29
N PRO A 318 18.25 8.65 9.51
CA PRO A 318 17.55 9.02 10.73
C PRO A 318 17.39 10.54 10.85
N ASN A 319 16.23 11.00 11.33
CA ASN A 319 15.96 12.43 11.51
C ASN A 319 16.92 13.07 12.53
N CYS A 320 17.43 12.30 13.51
CA CYS A 320 18.41 12.77 14.48
C CYS A 320 19.78 13.13 13.87
N MET A 321 20.07 12.75 12.63
CA MET A 321 21.28 13.19 11.92
C MET A 321 21.16 14.61 11.36
N THR A 322 19.94 15.07 11.07
CA THR A 322 19.70 16.35 10.38
C THR A 322 18.91 17.34 11.23
N GLN A 323 18.29 16.86 12.31
CA GLN A 323 17.42 17.65 13.18
C GLN A 323 17.85 17.48 14.64
N GLN A 324 17.74 18.56 15.41
CA GLN A 324 17.95 18.51 16.85
C GLN A 324 16.77 17.78 17.51
N VAL A 325 17.00 16.55 17.96
CA VAL A 325 15.96 15.73 18.61
C VAL A 325 15.95 15.91 20.13
N MET A 326 17.10 16.27 20.72
CA MET A 326 17.20 16.58 22.14
C MET A 326 18.36 17.55 22.41
N SER A 327 18.12 18.50 23.31
CA SER A 327 19.17 19.28 23.99
C SER A 327 19.04 19.10 25.50
N GLY A 328 20.19 19.14 26.17
CA GLY A 328 20.26 19.14 27.62
C GLY A 328 21.69 19.29 28.12
N ASN A 329 21.81 19.50 29.43
CA ASN A 329 23.10 19.60 30.08
C ASN A 329 23.61 18.19 30.41
N LEU A 330 24.77 17.82 29.86
CA LEU A 330 25.45 16.59 30.27
C LEU A 330 26.39 16.87 31.43
N LYS A 331 26.26 16.09 32.51
CA LYS A 331 27.27 16.03 33.56
C LYS A 331 28.28 14.94 33.21
N VAL A 332 29.47 15.35 32.78
CA VAL A 332 30.57 14.43 32.49
C VAL A 332 31.42 14.26 33.74
N GLN A 333 31.58 13.02 34.21
CA GLN A 333 32.44 12.69 35.34
C GLN A 333 33.66 11.92 34.83
N VAL A 334 34.85 12.52 34.92
CA VAL A 334 36.13 11.87 34.62
C VAL A 334 36.99 11.91 35.87
N ASN A 335 37.50 10.76 36.31
CA ASN A 335 38.39 10.62 37.48
C ASN A 335 37.88 11.35 38.74
N ASN A 336 36.60 11.14 39.11
CA ASN A 336 35.94 11.76 40.27
C ASN A 336 35.92 13.29 40.31
N LYS A 337 36.22 13.96 39.19
CA LYS A 337 35.98 15.40 39.01
C LYS A 337 34.75 15.59 38.14
N GLN A 338 33.78 16.35 38.66
CA GLN A 338 32.61 16.78 37.91
C GLN A 338 32.96 18.03 37.10
N TYR A 339 32.74 17.96 35.80
CA TYR A 339 32.74 19.14 34.94
C TYR A 339 31.28 19.44 34.59
N ASN A 340 30.82 20.62 34.97
CA ASN A 340 29.50 21.10 34.57
C ASN A 340 29.61 21.84 33.24
N ASP A 341 28.56 21.67 32.45
CA ASP A 341 28.21 22.46 31.27
C ASP A 341 28.94 22.09 29.97
N ALA A 342 28.64 20.88 29.49
CA ALA A 342 28.61 20.62 28.06
C ALA A 342 27.13 20.56 27.62
N GLU A 343 26.73 21.50 26.77
CA GLU A 343 25.45 21.45 26.07
C GLU A 343 25.54 20.32 25.03
N LEU A 344 24.88 19.19 25.32
CA LEU A 344 24.87 18.06 24.38
C LEU A 344 23.68 18.19 23.44
N PHE A 345 24.00 18.33 22.16
CA PHE A 345 23.10 17.99 21.08
C PHE A 345 23.19 16.47 20.91
N LEU A 346 22.20 15.75 21.43
CA LEU A 346 22.13 14.29 21.30
C LEU A 346 21.65 13.94 19.89
N GLY A 347 22.60 13.93 18.96
CA GLY A 347 22.44 13.50 17.57
C GLY A 347 23.10 12.16 17.24
N TYR A 348 23.80 11.50 18.17
CA TYR A 348 24.32 10.14 17.99
C TYR A 348 24.96 9.61 19.29
N ILE A 349 24.50 8.46 19.82
CA ILE A 349 25.34 7.56 20.63
C ILE A 349 25.28 6.19 19.94
N GLN A 350 26.32 5.95 19.14
CA GLN A 350 26.89 4.67 18.76
C GLN A 350 26.09 3.74 17.82
N TRP A 351 26.38 3.83 16.52
CA TRP A 351 26.70 2.66 15.69
C TRP A 351 27.94 2.96 14.85
N TYR A 352 29.07 2.36 15.24
CA TYR A 352 30.32 2.38 14.48
C TYR A 352 30.19 1.34 13.36
N ASN A 353 30.08 1.80 12.11
CA ASN A 353 30.96 1.45 10.99
C ASN A 353 30.37 1.99 9.68
N GLN A 354 31.15 2.88 9.03
CA GLN A 354 31.01 3.35 7.64
C GLN A 354 29.78 4.19 7.26
N PHE A 355 29.88 5.50 7.48
CA PHE A 355 29.34 6.48 6.53
C PHE A 355 30.40 7.55 6.30
N HIS A 356 30.95 7.60 5.08
CA HIS A 356 31.68 8.75 4.57
C HIS A 356 30.70 9.70 3.87
N ASP A 357 31.05 10.97 3.94
CA ASP A 357 30.26 12.17 3.65
C ASP A 357 29.43 12.13 2.35
N PHE A 358 28.22 12.70 2.41
CA PHE A 358 27.46 13.12 1.24
C PHE A 358 27.89 14.56 0.85
N PRO A 359 28.18 14.84 -0.43
CA PRO A 359 28.24 16.22 -0.90
C PRO A 359 26.83 16.79 -1.06
N SER A 360 26.73 18.08 -0.72
CA SER A 360 25.55 18.96 -0.71
C SER A 360 24.81 19.11 -2.03
#